data_AF-A0A3P7VXF5-F1
#
_entry.id   AF-A0A3P7VXF5-F1
#
_cell.length_a   1.000
_cell.length_b   1.000
_cell.length_c   1.000
_cell.angle_alpha   90.00
_cell.angle_beta   90.00
_cell.angle_gamma   90.00
#
_symmetry.space_group_name_H-M   'P 1'
#
loop_
_entity.id
_entity.type
_entity.pdbx_description
1 polymer ?
#
loop_
_entity_poly.entity_id
_entity_poly.type
_entity_poly.pdbx_seq_one_letter_code
_entity_poly.pdbx_strand_id
1 'polypeptide(L)'
;MSAEPNVQSRMCNGLTRLSVSKECAMNPCDAKYRWSVGPWSQCSTSCGPGYRRRRVRCLDRDGRRVSRDLCDQSPDRPKRRESCFLRNCLPGDCAELKAYYMQENSVDGNYTVLVAGFRITVYCHLMNETLPKTYINLNSETNFAEIYGKRLLYPFTCPHNGQRNDTCMCTDDGSASAGFSSFSKVRVDLHNMKINIHDHTFATTSHGEEVAFATAGDCYSAVDCPQGQFGIDLRGTGLRVMDDLRWVDQGHRTSSRIERSDNNARIFGRCGGYCGQCSPDKFKGLVIEIDHKQNPSIGVG
;
A
#
# COMPACT_ATOMS: atom_id res chain seq x y z
N MET A 1 5.65 -26.78 -10.28
CA MET A 1 6.91 -26.01 -10.29
C MET A 1 6.51 -24.55 -10.18
N SER A 2 6.52 -24.01 -8.96
CA SER A 2 6.06 -22.65 -8.70
C SER A 2 7.19 -21.70 -9.10
N ALA A 3 6.91 -20.79 -10.04
CA ALA A 3 7.85 -19.74 -10.41
C ALA A 3 8.15 -18.88 -9.19
N GLU A 4 9.43 -18.72 -8.84
CA GLU A 4 9.84 -17.77 -7.82
C GLU A 4 9.45 -16.35 -8.26
N PRO A 5 8.90 -15.51 -7.37
CA PRO A 5 8.52 -14.15 -7.72
C PRO A 5 9.76 -13.36 -8.17
N ASN A 6 9.71 -12.83 -9.39
CA ASN A 6 10.81 -12.07 -9.99
C ASN A 6 10.90 -10.68 -9.33
N VAL A 7 11.72 -10.57 -8.28
CA VAL A 7 12.00 -9.30 -7.61
C VAL A 7 12.92 -8.46 -8.48
N GLN A 8 12.47 -7.25 -8.85
CA GLN A 8 13.27 -6.34 -9.68
C GLN A 8 14.60 -6.00 -8.99
N SER A 9 15.71 -6.14 -9.71
CA SER A 9 17.09 -5.99 -9.22
C SER A 9 17.34 -4.69 -8.43
N ARG A 10 16.64 -3.61 -8.78
CA ARG A 10 16.69 -2.31 -8.08
C ARG A 10 16.37 -2.41 -6.58
N MET A 11 15.54 -3.37 -6.16
CA MET A 11 15.22 -3.59 -4.74
C MET A 11 16.37 -4.23 -3.95
N CYS A 12 17.40 -4.75 -4.61
CA CYS A 12 18.57 -5.37 -3.98
C CYS A 12 19.81 -4.47 -4.00
N ASN A 13 19.77 -3.28 -4.62
CA ASN A 13 20.94 -2.42 -4.79
C ASN A 13 21.56 -1.90 -3.47
N GLY A 14 20.81 -1.96 -2.36
CA GLY A 14 21.30 -1.63 -1.02
C GLY A 14 21.88 -2.81 -0.22
N LEU A 15 21.86 -4.02 -0.79
CA LEU A 15 22.33 -5.24 -0.14
C LEU A 15 23.63 -5.72 -0.80
N THR A 16 24.60 -6.14 0.02
CA THR A 16 25.85 -6.72 -0.47
C THR A 16 25.54 -7.97 -1.29
N ARG A 17 26.02 -8.03 -2.54
CA ARG A 17 25.83 -9.18 -3.43
C ARG A 17 26.39 -10.44 -2.75
N LEU A 18 25.51 -11.39 -2.46
CA LEU A 18 25.89 -12.66 -1.85
C LEU A 18 26.83 -13.43 -2.77
N SER A 19 27.85 -14.07 -2.18
CA SER A 19 28.77 -14.94 -2.90
C SER A 19 28.01 -16.12 -3.49
N VAL A 20 28.00 -16.23 -4.82
CA VAL A 20 27.28 -17.28 -5.57
C VAL A 20 28.05 -18.61 -5.62
N SER A 21 29.30 -18.61 -5.18
CA SER A 21 30.18 -19.78 -5.13
C SER A 21 30.93 -19.80 -3.80
N LYS A 22 31.06 -20.99 -3.22
CA LYS A 22 31.94 -21.25 -2.07
C LYS A 22 32.66 -22.58 -2.30
N GLU A 23 33.94 -22.65 -1.96
CA GLU A 23 34.67 -23.91 -1.97
C GLU A 23 34.04 -24.93 -1.00
N CYS A 24 33.97 -26.18 -1.43
CA CYS A 24 33.48 -27.27 -0.60
C CYS A 24 34.55 -27.61 0.45
N ALA A 25 34.22 -27.46 1.73
CA ALA A 25 35.05 -27.97 2.82
C ALA A 25 34.94 -29.50 2.85
N MET A 26 35.75 -30.17 2.04
CA MET A 26 35.87 -31.63 2.05
C MET A 26 36.83 -32.02 3.17
N ASN A 27 36.41 -32.95 4.02
CA ASN A 27 37.35 -33.53 4.98
C ASN A 27 38.51 -34.19 4.20
N PRO A 28 39.76 -34.11 4.69
CA PRO A 28 40.87 -34.87 4.12
C PRO A 28 40.49 -36.36 4.02
N CYS A 29 40.81 -37.01 2.91
CA CYS A 29 40.52 -38.43 2.70
C CYS A 29 41.07 -39.33 3.82
N ASP A 30 42.11 -38.87 4.52
CA ASP A 30 42.84 -39.62 5.54
C ASP A 30 42.32 -39.36 6.97
N ALA A 31 41.30 -38.52 7.14
CA ALA A 31 40.80 -38.12 8.46
C ALA A 31 40.35 -39.34 9.29
N LYS A 32 40.95 -39.51 10.48
CA LYS A 32 40.60 -40.58 11.43
C LYS A 32 39.18 -40.44 11.97
N TYR A 33 38.74 -39.19 12.15
CA TYR A 33 37.41 -38.82 12.63
C TYR A 33 36.82 -37.73 11.73
N ARG A 34 35.52 -37.80 11.46
CA ARG A 34 34.83 -36.84 10.60
C ARG A 34 33.47 -36.42 11.16
N TRP A 35 33.08 -35.18 10.90
CA TRP A 35 31.73 -34.72 11.17
C TRP A 35 30.74 -35.31 10.16
N SER A 36 29.64 -35.88 10.67
CA SER A 36 28.46 -36.28 9.90
C SER A 36 27.30 -35.36 10.24
N VAL A 37 26.70 -34.76 9.20
CA VAL A 37 25.55 -33.86 9.29
C VAL A 37 24.29 -34.56 8.78
N GLY A 38 23.21 -34.47 9.54
CA GLY A 38 21.87 -34.86 9.08
C GLY A 38 21.14 -33.70 8.38
N PRO A 39 19.94 -33.95 7.84
CA PRO A 39 19.09 -32.91 7.29
C PRO A 39 18.69 -31.90 8.36
N TRP A 40 18.41 -30.67 7.93
CA TRP A 40 17.78 -29.67 8.78
C TRP A 40 16.34 -30.08 9.12
N SER A 41 15.92 -29.78 10.35
CA SER A 41 14.52 -29.82 10.75
C SER A 41 13.73 -28.74 10.03
N GLN A 42 12.40 -28.80 10.18
CA GLN A 42 11.56 -27.65 9.91
C GLN A 42 11.97 -26.45 10.77
N CYS A 43 11.62 -25.25 10.32
CA CYS A 43 11.85 -24.02 11.06
C CYS A 43 11.06 -24.08 12.38
N SER A 44 11.59 -23.47 13.44
CA SER A 44 10.93 -23.43 14.75
C SER A 44 9.64 -22.61 14.77
N THR A 45 9.40 -21.81 13.72
CA THR A 45 8.24 -20.96 13.54
C THR A 45 7.52 -21.31 12.24
N SER A 46 6.23 -21.00 12.14
CA SER A 46 5.41 -21.14 10.92
C SER A 46 5.43 -19.89 10.03
N CYS A 47 5.95 -18.78 10.55
CA CYS A 47 6.21 -17.52 9.86
C CYS A 47 7.35 -16.78 10.60
N GLY A 48 7.87 -15.73 10.00
CA GLY A 48 8.87 -14.83 10.57
C GLY A 48 10.23 -15.48 10.79
N PRO A 49 11.10 -14.82 11.56
CA PRO A 49 12.40 -15.36 11.93
C PRO A 49 12.26 -16.52 12.92
N GLY A 50 12.98 -17.59 12.66
CA GLY A 50 13.08 -18.76 13.53
C GLY A 50 14.45 -19.42 13.39
N TYR A 51 14.55 -20.65 13.88
CA TYR A 51 15.75 -21.46 13.70
C TYR A 51 15.41 -22.89 13.29
N ARG A 52 16.27 -23.49 12.49
CA ARG A 52 16.25 -24.92 12.18
C ARG A 52 17.42 -25.63 12.83
N ARG A 53 17.23 -26.89 13.21
CA ARG A 53 18.25 -27.71 13.88
C ARG A 53 18.61 -28.91 13.03
N ARG A 54 19.87 -29.35 13.06
CA ARG A 54 20.28 -30.61 12.45
C ARG A 54 21.09 -31.46 13.41
N ARG A 55 21.11 -32.76 13.16
CA ARG A 55 22.00 -33.69 13.88
C ARG A 55 23.42 -33.51 13.37
N VAL A 56 24.37 -33.35 14.29
CA VAL A 56 25.81 -33.25 13.99
C VAL A 56 26.54 -34.23 14.89
N ARG A 57 27.11 -35.28 14.31
CA ARG A 57 27.74 -36.43 14.98
C ARG A 57 29.20 -36.55 14.56
N CYS A 58 30.08 -36.99 15.45
CA CYS A 58 31.45 -37.37 15.12
C CYS A 58 31.48 -38.86 14.80
N LEU A 59 32.02 -39.24 13.64
CA LEU A 59 32.12 -40.62 13.21
C LEU A 59 33.59 -41.03 13.01
N ASP A 60 33.91 -42.30 13.27
CA ASP A 60 35.18 -42.91 12.87
C ASP A 60 35.19 -43.30 11.38
N ARG A 61 36.28 -43.94 10.91
CA ARG A 61 36.42 -44.40 9.52
C ARG A 61 35.37 -45.42 9.11
N ASP A 62 34.91 -46.24 10.05
CA ASP A 62 33.89 -47.28 9.85
C ASP A 62 32.46 -46.73 9.97
N GLY A 63 32.30 -45.42 10.18
CA GLY A 63 31.00 -44.76 10.32
C GLY A 63 30.35 -44.92 11.70
N ARG A 64 31.06 -45.44 12.70
CA ARG A 64 30.55 -45.56 14.08
C ARG A 64 30.63 -44.23 14.80
N ARG A 65 29.62 -43.95 15.62
CA ARG A 65 29.57 -42.73 16.42
C ARG A 65 30.60 -42.79 17.55
N VAL A 66 31.45 -41.78 17.63
CA VAL A 66 32.47 -41.61 18.68
C VAL A 66 32.25 -40.31 19.47
N SER A 67 33.08 -40.06 20.50
CA SER A 67 33.02 -38.81 21.25
C SER A 67 33.20 -37.59 20.34
N ARG A 68 32.53 -36.49 20.69
CA ARG A 68 32.59 -35.24 19.92
C ARG A 68 33.99 -34.66 19.85
N ASP A 69 34.72 -34.77 20.96
CA ASP A 69 36.03 -34.13 21.16
C ASP A 69 37.07 -34.62 20.14
N LEU A 70 36.88 -35.83 19.60
CA LEU A 70 37.73 -36.43 18.57
C LEU A 70 37.61 -35.74 17.20
N CYS A 71 36.49 -35.06 16.93
CA CYS A 71 36.29 -34.28 15.71
C CYS A 71 36.49 -32.77 15.93
N ASP A 72 36.68 -32.31 17.17
CA ASP A 72 36.87 -30.89 17.48
C ASP A 72 38.26 -30.37 17.04
N GLN A 73 39.17 -31.26 16.61
CA GLN A 73 40.44 -30.92 15.95
C GLN A 73 40.24 -30.40 14.52
N SER A 74 39.03 -30.55 13.93
CA SER A 74 38.68 -30.00 12.63
C SER A 74 38.26 -28.53 12.75
N PRO A 75 38.81 -27.62 11.94
CA PRO A 75 38.49 -26.19 12.01
C PRO A 75 37.03 -25.89 11.66
N ASP A 76 36.37 -26.73 10.86
CA ASP A 76 35.02 -26.49 10.33
C ASP A 76 33.95 -27.32 11.03
N ARG A 77 33.75 -27.09 12.33
CA ARG A 77 32.64 -27.71 13.06
C ARG A 77 31.29 -27.27 12.47
N PRO A 78 30.46 -28.21 11.95
CA PRO A 78 29.20 -27.84 11.34
C PRO A 78 28.21 -27.24 12.35
N LYS A 79 27.58 -26.12 12.00
CA LYS A 79 26.54 -25.49 12.82
C LYS A 79 25.40 -26.47 13.09
N ARG A 80 24.98 -26.58 14.36
CA ARG A 80 23.79 -27.37 14.77
C ARG A 80 22.48 -26.60 14.61
N ARG A 81 22.57 -25.28 14.60
CA ARG A 81 21.44 -24.34 14.54
C ARG A 81 21.75 -23.31 13.46
N GLU A 82 20.76 -22.99 12.66
CA GLU A 82 20.82 -21.97 11.63
C GLU A 82 19.53 -21.15 11.66
N SER A 83 19.63 -19.85 11.39
CA SER A 83 18.47 -18.97 11.24
C SER A 83 17.68 -19.37 10.00
N CYS A 84 16.36 -19.35 10.11
CA CYS A 84 15.44 -19.46 8.98
C CYS A 84 14.45 -18.31 9.01
N PHE A 85 13.98 -17.91 7.84
CA PHE A 85 12.87 -16.98 7.67
C PHE A 85 11.93 -17.61 6.64
N LEU A 86 10.68 -17.87 7.02
CA LEU A 86 9.73 -18.54 6.12
C LEU A 86 8.94 -17.55 5.27
N ARG A 87 8.21 -16.65 5.93
CA ARG A 87 7.34 -15.62 5.34
C ARG A 87 7.06 -14.56 6.38
N ASN A 88 6.53 -13.40 6.00
CA ASN A 88 6.07 -12.43 7.00
C ASN A 88 4.96 -13.02 7.89
N CYS A 89 4.93 -12.65 9.18
CA CYS A 89 3.90 -13.09 10.11
C CYS A 89 2.62 -12.23 10.09
N LEU A 90 2.65 -11.12 9.36
CA LEU A 90 1.52 -10.24 9.23
C LEU A 90 0.94 -10.38 7.82
N PRO A 91 -0.40 -10.51 7.69
CA PRO A 91 -1.06 -10.53 6.39
C PRO A 91 -0.88 -9.19 5.67
N GLY A 92 -0.85 -9.21 4.34
CA GLY A 92 -0.71 -8.03 3.49
C GLY A 92 -2.01 -7.27 3.26
N ASP A 93 -3.16 -7.92 3.42
CA ASP A 93 -4.49 -7.35 3.25
C ASP A 93 -5.56 -8.12 4.05
N CYS A 94 -6.82 -7.71 3.94
CA CYS A 94 -7.94 -8.35 4.65
C CYS A 94 -8.25 -9.77 4.17
N ALA A 95 -7.96 -10.11 2.91
CA ALA A 95 -8.19 -11.44 2.36
C ALA A 95 -7.15 -12.43 2.91
N GLU A 96 -5.88 -12.03 2.95
CA GLU A 96 -4.82 -12.80 3.59
C GLU A 96 -5.05 -12.88 5.11
N LEU A 97 -5.57 -11.82 5.75
CA LEU A 97 -5.90 -11.81 7.16
C LEU A 97 -6.98 -12.84 7.51
N LYS A 98 -8.07 -12.88 6.72
CA LYS A 98 -9.13 -13.89 6.87
C LYS A 98 -8.58 -15.31 6.67
N ALA A 99 -7.73 -15.52 5.68
CA ALA A 99 -7.09 -16.81 5.44
C ALA A 99 -6.05 -17.18 6.52
N TYR A 100 -5.48 -16.20 7.21
CA TYR A 100 -4.51 -16.44 8.27
C TYR A 100 -5.20 -16.90 9.56
N TYR A 101 -6.31 -16.27 9.94
CA TYR A 101 -7.06 -16.56 11.17
C TYR A 101 -8.21 -17.56 10.96
N MET A 102 -7.99 -18.62 10.17
CA MET A 102 -8.96 -19.67 9.77
C MET A 102 -9.87 -20.30 10.87
N GLN A 103 -9.72 -19.92 12.14
CA GLN A 103 -10.51 -20.41 13.28
C GLN A 103 -11.16 -19.31 14.15
N GLU A 104 -10.87 -18.03 13.93
CA GLU A 104 -11.53 -16.93 14.67
C GLU A 104 -12.56 -16.24 13.77
N ASN A 105 -13.72 -15.91 14.34
CA ASN A 105 -14.74 -15.09 13.70
C ASN A 105 -14.15 -13.68 13.47
N SER A 106 -13.36 -13.53 12.40
CA SER A 106 -12.88 -12.23 11.95
C SER A 106 -14.08 -11.38 11.60
N VAL A 107 -14.20 -10.22 12.24
CA VAL A 107 -15.32 -9.29 12.09
C VAL A 107 -14.84 -8.04 11.36
N ASP A 108 -15.78 -7.24 10.88
CA ASP A 108 -15.44 -5.95 10.28
C ASP A 108 -14.78 -5.05 11.35
N GLY A 109 -13.71 -4.35 10.97
CA GLY A 109 -12.93 -3.60 11.94
C GLY A 109 -11.56 -3.17 11.46
N ASN A 110 -10.82 -2.52 12.35
CA ASN A 110 -9.46 -2.07 12.09
C ASN A 110 -8.46 -3.19 12.37
N TYR A 111 -7.60 -3.46 11.39
CA TYR A 111 -6.55 -4.45 11.49
C TYR A 111 -5.21 -3.85 11.06
N THR A 112 -4.12 -4.41 11.58
CA THR A 112 -2.77 -4.06 11.14
C THR A 112 -2.30 -5.07 10.11
N VAL A 113 -1.98 -4.59 8.91
CA VAL A 113 -1.42 -5.38 7.81
C VAL A 113 0.01 -4.94 7.52
N LEU A 114 0.76 -5.76 6.80
CA LEU A 114 2.15 -5.49 6.44
C LEU A 114 2.30 -5.31 4.93
N VAL A 115 2.63 -4.08 4.52
CA VAL A 115 2.82 -3.72 3.11
C VAL A 115 4.25 -3.25 2.91
N ALA A 116 5.00 -3.93 2.03
CA ALA A 116 6.41 -3.62 1.74
C ALA A 116 7.31 -3.49 3.00
N GLY A 117 7.01 -4.26 4.06
CA GLY A 117 7.75 -4.21 5.34
C GLY A 117 7.28 -3.15 6.34
N PHE A 118 6.24 -2.37 6.00
CA PHE A 118 5.66 -1.35 6.86
C PHE A 118 4.29 -1.78 7.38
N ARG A 119 4.04 -1.50 8.66
CA ARG A 119 2.75 -1.77 9.29
C ARG A 119 1.79 -0.64 8.96
N ILE A 120 0.63 -1.00 8.41
CA ILE A 120 -0.43 -0.05 8.07
C ILE A 120 -1.71 -0.52 8.74
N THR A 121 -2.47 0.44 9.29
CA THR A 121 -3.82 0.16 9.80
C THR A 121 -4.83 0.31 8.67
N VAL A 122 -5.56 -0.76 8.41
CA VAL A 122 -6.62 -0.83 7.40
C VAL A 122 -7.94 -1.16 8.07
N TYR A 123 -9.05 -0.79 7.44
CA TYR A 123 -10.36 -1.29 7.81
C TYR A 123 -10.75 -2.44 6.91
N CYS A 124 -11.07 -3.59 7.50
CA CYS A 124 -11.59 -4.74 6.79
C CYS A 124 -13.11 -4.74 6.86
N HIS A 125 -13.74 -4.92 5.71
CA HIS A 125 -15.19 -4.95 5.53
C HIS A 125 -15.61 -6.25 4.85
N LEU A 126 -16.81 -6.75 5.16
CA LEU A 126 -17.34 -8.02 4.66
C LEU A 126 -16.47 -9.21 5.09
N MET A 127 -15.96 -9.19 6.33
CA MET A 127 -15.16 -10.27 6.89
C MET A 127 -15.96 -11.57 7.09
N ASN A 128 -17.29 -11.50 7.10
CA ASN A 128 -18.17 -12.66 7.05
C ASN A 128 -18.29 -13.27 5.64
N GLU A 129 -18.03 -12.51 4.56
CA GLU A 129 -18.13 -12.97 3.18
C GLU A 129 -16.86 -13.65 2.66
N THR A 130 -16.94 -14.39 1.56
CA THR A 130 -15.79 -15.12 1.00
C THR A 130 -14.62 -14.22 0.61
N LEU A 131 -14.89 -12.99 0.19
CA LEU A 131 -13.91 -12.02 -0.28
C LEU A 131 -14.05 -10.70 0.49
N PRO A 132 -13.34 -10.54 1.62
CA PRO A 132 -13.36 -9.28 2.35
C PRO A 132 -12.68 -8.17 1.54
N LYS A 133 -13.10 -6.93 1.80
CA LYS A 133 -12.60 -5.73 1.13
C LYS A 133 -11.74 -4.91 2.09
N THR A 134 -10.64 -4.37 1.56
CA THR A 134 -9.68 -3.54 2.31
C THR A 134 -9.93 -2.06 2.05
N TYR A 135 -9.96 -1.28 3.12
CA TYR A 135 -10.15 0.17 3.08
C TYR A 135 -9.08 0.91 3.90
N ILE A 136 -8.76 2.14 3.50
CA ILE A 136 -7.97 3.07 4.31
C ILE A 136 -8.92 3.98 5.08
N ASN A 137 -8.68 4.13 6.38
CA ASN A 137 -9.43 5.08 7.22
C ASN A 137 -8.98 6.51 6.92
N LEU A 138 -9.94 7.41 6.77
CA LEU A 138 -9.71 8.81 6.44
C LEU A 138 -10.54 9.73 7.34
N ASN A 139 -10.14 11.01 7.42
CA ASN A 139 -10.98 12.06 8.00
C ASN A 139 -11.91 12.63 6.92
N SER A 140 -13.22 12.45 7.08
CA SER A 140 -14.26 12.90 6.13
C SER A 140 -14.34 14.42 5.98
N GLU A 141 -13.83 15.21 6.93
CA GLU A 141 -13.80 16.68 6.83
C GLU A 141 -12.76 17.18 5.81
N THR A 142 -11.70 16.40 5.59
CA THR A 142 -10.57 16.75 4.70
C THR A 142 -10.52 15.90 3.44
N ASN A 143 -11.28 14.80 3.42
CA ASN A 143 -11.38 13.87 2.29
C ASN A 143 -12.78 13.96 1.69
N PHE A 144 -12.90 14.71 0.61
CA PHE A 144 -14.17 15.00 -0.05
C PHE A 144 -13.97 15.23 -1.56
N ALA A 145 -15.07 15.16 -2.29
CA ALA A 145 -15.14 15.39 -3.72
C ALA A 145 -16.43 16.13 -4.06
N GLU A 146 -16.36 17.13 -4.94
CA GLU A 146 -17.47 18.01 -5.26
C GLU A 146 -17.50 18.38 -6.74
N ILE A 147 -18.69 18.21 -7.33
CA ILE A 147 -19.04 18.86 -8.58
C ILE A 147 -19.97 20.03 -8.23
N TYR A 148 -19.49 21.25 -8.41
CA TYR A 148 -20.23 22.45 -8.01
C TYR A 148 -21.39 22.73 -8.97
N GLY A 149 -22.60 22.87 -8.41
CA GLY A 149 -23.84 22.89 -9.15
C GLY A 149 -24.28 24.24 -9.72
N LYS A 150 -23.63 25.35 -9.37
CA LYS A 150 -24.04 26.68 -9.85
C LYS A 150 -23.42 27.06 -11.19
N ARG A 151 -24.14 27.85 -11.98
CA ARG A 151 -23.67 28.45 -13.23
C ARG A 151 -23.90 29.95 -13.24
N LEU A 152 -22.88 30.74 -13.58
CA LEU A 152 -23.01 32.19 -13.71
C LEU A 152 -23.99 32.58 -14.83
N LEU A 153 -24.83 33.58 -14.58
CA LEU A 153 -25.65 34.21 -15.62
C LEU A 153 -24.78 34.90 -16.70
N TYR A 154 -23.59 35.37 -16.31
CA TYR A 154 -22.58 35.96 -17.20
C TYR A 154 -21.38 35.00 -17.31
N PRO A 155 -21.43 34.03 -18.24
CA PRO A 155 -20.49 32.90 -18.26
C PRO A 155 -19.04 33.27 -18.60
N PHE A 156 -18.76 34.48 -19.11
CA PHE A 156 -17.41 34.94 -19.42
C PHE A 156 -16.76 35.77 -18.30
N THR A 157 -17.30 35.69 -17.09
CA THR A 157 -16.80 36.42 -15.91
C THR A 157 -16.28 35.47 -14.85
N CYS A 158 -15.41 35.98 -13.97
CA CYS A 158 -14.95 35.30 -12.76
C CYS A 158 -15.05 36.28 -11.59
N PRO A 159 -16.22 36.39 -10.95
CA PRO A 159 -16.42 37.33 -9.85
C PRO A 159 -15.55 36.97 -8.64
N HIS A 160 -15.34 37.94 -7.75
CA HIS A 160 -14.59 37.76 -6.49
C HIS A 160 -13.18 37.16 -6.65
N ASN A 161 -12.50 37.44 -7.79
CA ASN A 161 -11.19 36.87 -8.11
C ASN A 161 -11.15 35.33 -8.04
N GLY A 162 -12.27 34.68 -8.35
CA GLY A 162 -12.40 33.22 -8.31
C GLY A 162 -12.58 32.62 -6.91
N GLN A 163 -12.80 33.45 -5.89
CA GLN A 163 -13.26 32.97 -4.59
C GLN A 163 -14.70 32.50 -4.69
N ARG A 164 -15.01 31.38 -4.04
CA ARG A 164 -16.36 30.84 -3.99
C ARG A 164 -17.29 31.82 -3.28
N ASN A 165 -18.41 32.14 -3.92
CA ASN A 165 -19.47 32.92 -3.33
C ASN A 165 -20.83 32.41 -3.83
N ASP A 166 -21.59 31.79 -2.92
CA ASP A 166 -22.90 31.21 -3.24
C ASP A 166 -24.01 32.26 -3.42
N THR A 167 -23.73 33.54 -3.11
CA THR A 167 -24.63 34.68 -3.37
C THR A 167 -24.47 35.27 -4.77
N CYS A 168 -23.78 34.57 -5.68
CA CYS A 168 -23.57 35.01 -7.05
C CYS A 168 -24.87 35.24 -7.84
N MET A 169 -24.77 36.03 -8.91
CA MET A 169 -25.80 36.09 -9.96
C MET A 169 -25.67 34.83 -10.84
N CYS A 170 -26.22 33.72 -10.37
CA CYS A 170 -26.04 32.38 -10.92
C CYS A 170 -27.34 31.55 -10.79
N THR A 171 -27.46 30.50 -11.59
CA THR A 171 -28.53 29.50 -11.52
C THR A 171 -28.01 28.20 -10.92
N ASP A 172 -28.92 27.37 -10.40
CA ASP A 172 -28.61 26.04 -9.86
C ASP A 172 -28.63 24.92 -10.93
N ASP A 173 -28.79 25.29 -12.21
CA ASP A 173 -28.83 24.37 -13.36
C ASP A 173 -27.43 24.12 -13.95
N GLY A 174 -26.38 24.21 -13.12
CA GLY A 174 -25.01 24.16 -13.57
C GLY A 174 -24.66 22.80 -14.15
N SER A 175 -24.82 21.71 -13.38
CA SER A 175 -24.53 20.35 -13.86
C SER A 175 -25.51 19.34 -13.28
N ALA A 176 -26.01 18.43 -14.12
CA ALA A 176 -26.81 17.29 -13.67
C ALA A 176 -26.03 16.31 -12.80
N SER A 177 -24.69 16.31 -12.90
CA SER A 177 -23.80 15.51 -12.05
C SER A 177 -23.30 16.26 -10.82
N ALA A 178 -23.91 17.40 -10.49
CA ALA A 178 -23.53 18.17 -9.32
C ALA A 178 -23.81 17.40 -8.04
N GLY A 179 -22.90 17.50 -7.08
CA GLY A 179 -23.02 16.83 -5.80
C GLY A 179 -21.78 16.97 -4.94
N PHE A 180 -21.89 16.51 -3.70
CA PHE A 180 -20.81 16.55 -2.72
C PHE A 180 -20.77 15.23 -1.96
N SER A 181 -19.63 14.55 -2.03
CA SER A 181 -19.37 13.31 -1.28
C SER A 181 -18.17 13.50 -0.35
N SER A 182 -18.35 13.12 0.92
CA SER A 182 -17.28 13.04 1.93
C SER A 182 -16.93 11.59 2.22
N PHE A 183 -15.68 11.29 2.55
CA PHE A 183 -15.19 9.92 2.64
C PHE A 183 -14.57 9.64 4.01
N SER A 184 -15.22 8.78 4.79
CA SER A 184 -14.64 8.29 6.05
C SER A 184 -13.65 7.14 5.81
N LYS A 185 -13.79 6.43 4.69
CA LYS A 185 -12.86 5.40 4.22
C LYS A 185 -12.86 5.34 2.69
N VAL A 186 -11.75 4.90 2.11
CA VAL A 186 -11.64 4.64 0.66
C VAL A 186 -11.14 3.23 0.41
N ARG A 187 -11.71 2.57 -0.60
CA ARG A 187 -11.31 1.21 -0.95
C ARG A 187 -9.92 1.21 -1.59
N VAL A 188 -9.08 0.28 -1.17
CA VAL A 188 -7.69 0.19 -1.63
C VAL A 188 -7.35 -1.22 -2.08
N ASP A 189 -6.56 -1.30 -3.16
CA ASP A 189 -5.81 -2.48 -3.53
C ASP A 189 -4.36 -2.28 -3.09
N LEU A 190 -3.95 -2.99 -2.03
CA LEU A 190 -2.60 -2.90 -1.49
C LEU A 190 -1.56 -3.71 -2.27
N HIS A 191 -2.00 -4.61 -3.15
CA HIS A 191 -1.10 -5.33 -4.05
C HIS A 191 -0.65 -4.42 -5.19
N ASN A 192 -1.60 -3.71 -5.79
CA ASN A 192 -1.36 -2.76 -6.87
C ASN A 192 -1.13 -1.32 -6.40
N MET A 193 -1.18 -1.08 -5.08
CA MET A 193 -1.04 0.22 -4.43
C MET A 193 -1.92 1.29 -5.08
N LYS A 194 -3.21 1.00 -5.22
CA LYS A 194 -4.17 1.84 -5.94
C LYS A 194 -5.47 2.02 -5.17
N ILE A 195 -5.94 3.26 -5.09
CA ILE A 195 -7.25 3.58 -4.51
C ILE A 195 -8.32 3.42 -5.60
N ASN A 196 -9.43 2.75 -5.26
CA ASN A 196 -10.61 2.70 -6.09
C ASN A 196 -11.49 3.92 -5.80
N ILE A 197 -11.44 4.91 -6.69
CA ILE A 197 -12.13 6.19 -6.52
C ILE A 197 -13.65 6.11 -6.68
N HIS A 198 -14.18 5.04 -7.26
CA HIS A 198 -15.61 4.86 -7.52
C HIS A 198 -16.30 3.96 -6.47
N ASP A 199 -15.60 3.58 -5.40
CA ASP A 199 -16.23 2.86 -4.30
C ASP A 199 -16.78 3.85 -3.27
N HIS A 200 -18.11 3.91 -3.18
CA HIS A 200 -18.84 4.84 -2.31
C HIS A 200 -19.31 4.18 -1.00
N THR A 201 -18.85 2.97 -0.68
CA THR A 201 -19.38 2.17 0.45
C THR A 201 -19.30 2.90 1.80
N PHE A 202 -18.28 3.73 1.99
CA PHE A 202 -18.07 4.55 3.20
C PHE A 202 -18.05 6.05 2.92
N ALA A 203 -18.69 6.44 1.81
CA ALA A 203 -18.93 7.82 1.45
C ALA A 203 -20.26 8.31 2.06
N THR A 204 -20.36 9.61 2.31
CA THR A 204 -21.61 10.28 2.67
C THR A 204 -21.83 11.43 1.71
N THR A 205 -22.92 11.37 0.96
CA THR A 205 -23.31 12.42 0.00
C THR A 205 -24.27 13.38 0.69
N SER A 206 -23.86 14.64 0.84
CA SER A 206 -24.66 15.64 1.56
C SER A 206 -25.75 16.25 0.68
N HIS A 207 -25.49 16.40 -0.62
CA HIS A 207 -26.43 16.88 -1.62
C HIS A 207 -26.00 16.43 -3.02
N GLY A 208 -26.98 16.39 -3.93
CA GLY A 208 -26.76 16.03 -5.33
C GLY A 208 -26.36 14.56 -5.53
N GLU A 209 -25.64 14.30 -6.61
CA GLU A 209 -25.16 12.98 -7.01
C GLU A 209 -23.90 12.55 -6.24
N GLU A 210 -23.63 11.24 -6.24
CA GLU A 210 -22.38 10.71 -5.70
C GLU A 210 -21.18 11.13 -6.57
N VAL A 211 -20.22 11.84 -5.97
CA VAL A 211 -19.01 12.30 -6.67
C VAL A 211 -17.84 11.41 -6.27
N ALA A 212 -17.21 10.80 -7.26
CA ALA A 212 -16.07 9.89 -7.06
C ALA A 212 -14.93 10.56 -6.29
N PHE A 213 -14.22 9.80 -5.46
CA PHE A 213 -13.08 10.31 -4.70
C PHE A 213 -12.02 10.96 -5.61
N ALA A 214 -11.32 11.99 -5.12
CA ALA A 214 -10.31 12.72 -5.88
C ALA A 214 -10.81 13.37 -7.20
N THR A 215 -12.13 13.53 -7.37
CA THR A 215 -12.75 14.12 -8.56
C THR A 215 -13.39 15.46 -8.21
N ALA A 216 -13.31 16.43 -9.11
CA ALA A 216 -14.01 17.69 -8.96
C ALA A 216 -14.39 18.26 -10.32
N GLY A 217 -15.40 19.12 -10.35
CA GLY A 217 -15.80 19.81 -11.57
C GLY A 217 -16.86 20.87 -11.35
N ASP A 218 -17.20 21.59 -12.41
CA ASP A 218 -18.31 22.53 -12.42
C ASP A 218 -18.66 22.95 -13.85
N CYS A 219 -19.79 23.66 -13.95
CA CYS A 219 -20.20 24.40 -15.14
C CYS A 219 -20.30 25.90 -14.86
N TYR A 220 -19.46 26.42 -13.94
CA TYR A 220 -19.63 27.72 -13.33
C TYR A 220 -19.36 28.87 -14.30
N SER A 221 -18.26 28.78 -15.05
CA SER A 221 -17.76 29.83 -15.93
C SER A 221 -17.03 29.26 -17.14
N ALA A 222 -17.11 29.95 -18.27
CA ALA A 222 -16.40 29.62 -19.51
C ALA A 222 -14.96 30.17 -19.57
N VAL A 223 -14.52 30.89 -18.54
CA VAL A 223 -13.13 31.33 -18.34
C VAL A 223 -12.47 30.52 -17.20
N ASP A 224 -11.15 30.67 -17.00
CA ASP A 224 -10.40 30.01 -15.92
C ASP A 224 -10.87 30.49 -14.54
N CYS A 225 -11.93 29.85 -14.03
CA CYS A 225 -12.59 30.16 -12.77
C CYS A 225 -13.18 28.90 -12.10
N PRO A 226 -12.38 27.85 -11.88
CA PRO A 226 -12.87 26.59 -11.36
C PRO A 226 -13.37 26.74 -9.92
N GLN A 227 -14.59 26.27 -9.68
CA GLN A 227 -15.28 26.25 -8.40
C GLN A 227 -15.38 24.85 -7.80
N GLY A 228 -15.45 23.78 -8.61
CA GLY A 228 -15.45 22.40 -8.10
C GLY A 228 -14.20 22.09 -7.28
N GLN A 229 -14.32 21.30 -6.22
CA GLN A 229 -13.22 21.05 -5.28
C GLN A 229 -13.11 19.59 -4.86
N PHE A 230 -11.89 19.14 -4.58
CA PHE A 230 -11.66 17.89 -3.87
C PHE A 230 -10.52 18.02 -2.86
N GLY A 231 -10.58 17.21 -1.81
CA GLY A 231 -9.54 17.07 -0.80
C GLY A 231 -9.12 15.60 -0.67
N ILE A 232 -7.81 15.38 -0.61
CA ILE A 232 -7.19 14.10 -0.27
C ILE A 232 -6.23 14.37 0.87
N ASP A 233 -6.43 13.68 1.98
CA ASP A 233 -5.56 13.75 3.15
C ASP A 233 -5.32 12.34 3.68
N LEU A 234 -4.16 11.79 3.30
CA LEU A 234 -3.66 10.48 3.70
C LEU A 234 -2.69 10.57 4.91
N ARG A 235 -2.61 11.74 5.56
CA ARG A 235 -1.73 11.89 6.72
C ARG A 235 -2.18 10.97 7.85
N GLY A 236 -1.21 10.37 8.53
CA GLY A 236 -1.46 9.41 9.60
C GLY A 236 -1.78 8.00 9.13
N THR A 237 -1.94 7.76 7.81
CA THR A 237 -2.14 6.41 7.27
C THR A 237 -0.82 5.74 6.86
N GLY A 238 0.30 6.48 6.87
CA GLY A 238 1.60 6.01 6.38
C GLY A 238 1.67 5.89 4.85
N LEU A 239 0.73 6.52 4.13
CA LEU A 239 0.63 6.48 2.67
C LEU A 239 0.70 7.90 2.10
N ARG A 240 1.12 7.99 0.84
CA ARG A 240 1.14 9.22 0.04
C ARG A 240 0.77 8.91 -1.40
N VAL A 241 0.33 9.92 -2.14
CA VAL A 241 0.09 9.79 -3.58
C VAL A 241 1.42 9.86 -4.34
N MET A 242 1.55 9.06 -5.39
CA MET A 242 2.77 9.01 -6.21
C MET A 242 3.10 10.37 -6.85
N ASP A 243 4.39 10.67 -7.00
CA ASP A 243 4.89 11.98 -7.42
C ASP A 243 4.55 12.33 -8.88
N ASP A 244 4.57 11.35 -9.78
CA ASP A 244 4.33 11.55 -11.22
C ASP A 244 2.84 11.46 -11.60
N LEU A 245 1.96 11.24 -10.62
CA LEU A 245 0.52 11.16 -10.82
C LEU A 245 -0.07 12.54 -11.16
N ARG A 246 -0.98 12.59 -12.11
CA ARG A 246 -1.62 13.84 -12.57
C ARG A 246 -3.13 13.69 -12.59
N TRP A 247 -3.80 14.83 -12.38
CA TRP A 247 -5.20 14.99 -12.69
C TRP A 247 -5.33 15.38 -14.15
N VAL A 248 -6.23 14.73 -14.85
CA VAL A 248 -6.51 14.97 -16.26
C VAL A 248 -7.84 15.68 -16.35
N ASP A 249 -7.83 16.83 -16.99
CA ASP A 249 -9.04 17.59 -17.25
C ASP A 249 -9.87 16.92 -18.35
N GLN A 250 -11.19 16.95 -18.18
CA GLN A 250 -12.17 16.35 -19.06
C GLN A 250 -13.27 17.36 -19.34
N GLY A 251 -13.53 17.63 -20.62
CA GLY A 251 -14.53 18.60 -21.08
C GLY A 251 -13.93 19.65 -22.01
N HIS A 252 -14.66 20.75 -22.20
CA HIS A 252 -14.22 21.87 -23.03
C HIS A 252 -13.90 23.10 -22.17
N ARG A 253 -12.79 23.80 -22.46
CA ARG A 253 -12.32 24.98 -21.71
C ARG A 253 -12.24 24.72 -20.20
N THR A 254 -11.61 23.60 -19.87
CA THR A 254 -11.43 23.16 -18.50
C THR A 254 -10.16 23.76 -17.91
N SER A 255 -10.20 23.98 -16.61
CA SER A 255 -9.04 24.44 -15.84
C SER A 255 -8.99 23.68 -14.52
N SER A 256 -7.82 23.12 -14.20
CA SER A 256 -7.54 22.56 -12.88
C SER A 256 -6.35 23.23 -12.21
N ARG A 257 -6.41 23.29 -10.88
CA ARG A 257 -5.35 23.79 -10.01
C ARG A 257 -5.16 22.77 -8.89
N ILE A 258 -4.05 22.05 -8.94
CA ILE A 258 -3.75 20.97 -7.98
C ILE A 258 -2.60 21.41 -7.08
N GLU A 259 -2.88 21.49 -5.80
CA GLU A 259 -1.94 21.85 -4.74
C GLU A 259 -1.54 20.59 -3.98
N ARG A 260 -0.23 20.34 -3.85
CA ARG A 260 0.33 19.18 -3.15
C ARG A 260 1.14 19.68 -1.95
N SER A 261 0.95 19.05 -0.80
CA SER A 261 1.69 19.34 0.43
C SER A 261 2.02 18.06 1.21
N ASP A 262 2.77 18.19 2.30
CA ASP A 262 3.06 17.10 3.23
C ASP A 262 3.65 15.85 2.54
N ASN A 263 4.65 16.04 1.67
CA ASN A 263 5.27 14.95 0.92
C ASN A 263 4.27 14.17 0.03
N ASN A 264 3.29 14.86 -0.56
CA ASN A 264 2.19 14.28 -1.35
C ASN A 264 1.22 13.39 -0.54
N ALA A 265 1.24 13.48 0.79
CA ALA A 265 0.21 12.90 1.64
C ALA A 265 -1.07 13.74 1.65
N ARG A 266 -0.97 15.05 1.33
CA ARG A 266 -2.11 15.95 1.23
C ARG A 266 -2.18 16.60 -0.14
N ILE A 267 -3.36 16.56 -0.75
CA ILE A 267 -3.65 17.14 -2.07
C ILE A 267 -4.99 17.87 -2.00
N PHE A 268 -5.02 19.10 -2.49
CA PHE A 268 -6.23 19.86 -2.69
C PHE A 268 -6.33 20.25 -4.16
N GLY A 269 -7.49 20.08 -4.76
CA GLY A 269 -7.70 20.40 -6.16
C GLY A 269 -8.92 21.26 -6.36
N ARG A 270 -8.81 22.25 -7.26
CA ARG A 270 -9.95 22.96 -7.84
C ARG A 270 -10.05 22.65 -9.32
N CYS A 271 -11.23 22.25 -9.77
CA CYS A 271 -11.44 21.83 -11.15
C CYS A 271 -12.80 22.31 -11.65
N GLY A 272 -12.85 22.67 -12.93
CA GLY A 272 -14.02 23.36 -13.46
C GLY A 272 -13.87 23.87 -14.87
N GLY A 273 -14.81 24.75 -15.25
CA GLY A 273 -14.84 25.42 -16.54
C GLY A 273 -16.22 25.36 -17.18
N TYR A 274 -16.27 25.28 -18.51
CA TYR A 274 -17.55 25.17 -19.23
C TYR A 274 -18.05 23.72 -19.23
N CYS A 275 -18.52 23.27 -18.06
CA CYS A 275 -18.83 21.86 -17.78
C CYS A 275 -17.60 20.96 -17.83
N GLY A 276 -16.57 21.42 -17.13
CA GLY A 276 -15.31 20.72 -16.97
C GLY A 276 -15.25 19.95 -15.67
N GLN A 277 -14.56 18.82 -15.68
CA GLN A 277 -14.15 18.10 -14.48
C GLN A 277 -12.70 17.67 -14.59
N CYS A 278 -12.09 17.30 -13.47
CA CYS A 278 -10.80 16.66 -13.43
C CYS A 278 -10.89 15.41 -12.54
N SER A 279 -10.12 14.40 -12.87
CA SER A 279 -9.93 13.22 -12.03
C SER A 279 -8.54 12.63 -12.28
N PRO A 280 -8.04 11.72 -11.42
CA PRO A 280 -6.78 11.04 -11.67
C PRO A 280 -6.77 10.39 -13.05
N ASP A 281 -5.62 10.40 -13.72
CA ASP A 281 -5.43 9.81 -15.05
C ASP A 281 -6.16 8.47 -15.20
N LYS A 282 -6.98 8.32 -16.25
CA LYS A 282 -7.85 7.14 -16.40
C LYS A 282 -7.09 5.81 -16.49
N PHE A 283 -5.87 5.83 -17.02
CA PHE A 283 -5.06 4.63 -17.21
C PHE A 283 -4.25 4.29 -15.96
N LYS A 284 -3.56 5.29 -15.38
CA LYS A 284 -2.81 5.10 -14.12
C LYS A 284 -3.75 4.91 -12.93
N GLY A 285 -4.81 5.70 -12.86
CA GLY A 285 -5.72 5.88 -11.73
C GLY A 285 -5.01 6.46 -10.50
N LEU A 286 -5.65 6.41 -9.32
CA LEU A 286 -5.10 6.98 -8.10
C LEU A 286 -4.08 6.03 -7.43
N VAL A 287 -2.83 6.10 -7.88
CA VAL A 287 -1.71 5.29 -7.37
C VAL A 287 -1.09 5.96 -6.13
N ILE A 288 -0.85 5.15 -5.12
CA ILE A 288 -0.26 5.53 -3.83
C ILE A 288 1.03 4.76 -3.58
N GLU A 289 1.79 5.17 -2.57
CA GLU A 289 2.99 4.49 -2.12
C GLU A 289 3.19 4.70 -0.60
N ILE A 290 4.13 3.95 -0.03
CA ILE A 290 4.49 4.11 1.38
C ILE A 290 5.13 5.48 1.59
N ASP A 291 4.68 6.21 2.61
CA ASP A 291 5.38 7.39 3.08
C ASP A 291 6.31 7.05 4.24
N HIS A 292 7.59 6.84 3.92
CA HIS A 292 8.63 6.53 4.90
C HIS A 292 8.84 7.63 5.96
N LYS A 293 8.42 8.88 5.69
CA LYS A 293 8.52 9.97 6.67
C LYS A 293 7.42 9.85 7.74
N GLN A 294 6.25 9.33 7.36
CA GLN A 294 5.14 9.08 8.29
C GLN A 294 5.30 7.75 9.02
N ASN A 295 6.02 6.79 8.44
CA ASN A 295 6.15 5.43 8.98
C ASN A 295 7.63 5.01 9.04
N PRO A 296 8.37 5.36 10.12
CA PRO A 296 9.76 4.97 10.24
C PRO A 296 9.88 3.43 10.25
N SER A 297 10.77 2.89 9.40
CA SER A 297 11.02 1.45 9.30
C SER A 297 11.31 0.86 10.67
N ILE A 298 10.76 -0.32 10.95
CA ILE A 298 11.14 -1.12 12.13
C ILE A 298 12.64 -1.36 12.01
N GLY A 299 13.42 -0.73 12.90
CA GLY A 299 14.84 -0.99 13.04
C GLY A 299 15.02 -2.49 13.27
N VAL A 300 15.78 -3.13 12.40
CA VAL A 300 16.27 -4.49 12.63
C VAL A 300 17.34 -4.37 13.72
N GLY A 301 16.88 -4.38 14.98
CA GLY A 301 17.71 -4.54 16.17
C GLY A 301 17.90 -6.00 16.50
#